data_AF-A0ABD6L062-F1
#
_entry.id   AF-A0ABD6L062-F1
#
_cell.length_a   1.000
_cell.length_b   1.000
_cell.length_c   1.000
_cell.angle_alpha   90.00
_cell.angle_beta   90.00
_cell.angle_gamma   90.00
#
_symmetry.space_group_name_H-M   'P 1'
#
loop_
_entity.id
_entity.type
_entity.pdbx_description
1 polymer ?
#
loop_
_entity_poly.entity_id
_entity_poly.type
_entity_poly.pdbx_seq_one_letter_code
_entity_poly.pdbx_strand_id
1 'polypeptide(L)'
;MKSMQYINWDNLKNIPFFLCQVVEDKENQDIDIYYLGERVFHDYDHVGHYLRSAIVLFQQIRNRTADWVNLENLWTLRNCIRENYNHGIGVDALIYGEDFDGENLDTLTPLTKKRFETICKRIKELDKYATI
;
A
#
# COMPACT_ATOMS: atom_id res chain seq x y z
N MET A 1 -7.61 22.61 11.74
CA MET A 1 -6.83 22.22 10.55
C MET A 1 -5.70 21.31 11.00
N LYS A 2 -5.58 20.09 10.46
CA LYS A 2 -4.36 19.29 10.63
C LYS A 2 -3.18 20.12 10.10
N SER A 3 -2.04 20.08 10.78
CA SER A 3 -0.81 20.75 10.35
C SER A 3 -0.48 20.32 8.91
N MET A 4 -0.18 21.27 8.03
CA MET A 4 0.22 21.00 6.65
C MET A 4 1.70 20.58 6.63
N GLN A 5 2.01 19.46 7.29
CA GLN A 5 3.33 18.85 7.22
C GLN A 5 3.45 18.14 5.87
N TYR A 6 4.38 18.61 5.04
CA TYR A 6 4.70 17.97 3.77
C TYR A 6 5.30 16.58 4.02
N ILE A 7 4.84 15.59 3.24
CA ILE A 7 5.43 14.24 3.23
C ILE A 7 6.86 14.35 2.69
N ASN A 8 7.84 13.87 3.47
CA ASN A 8 9.22 13.73 3.01
C ASN A 8 9.37 12.44 2.19
N TRP A 9 9.01 12.52 0.90
CA TRP A 9 9.00 11.39 -0.04
C TRP A 9 10.34 10.66 -0.10
N ASP A 10 11.46 11.39 -0.13
CA ASP A 10 12.81 10.81 -0.26
C ASP A 10 13.22 9.92 0.94
N ASN A 11 12.60 10.16 2.10
CA ASN A 11 12.91 9.42 3.32
C ASN A 11 12.04 8.18 3.53
N LEU A 12 10.94 8.01 2.79
CA LEU A 12 10.00 6.90 3.00
C LEU A 12 10.65 5.53 2.85
N LYS A 13 11.65 5.40 1.97
CA LYS A 13 12.44 4.18 1.78
C LYS A 13 13.21 3.75 3.04
N ASN A 14 13.51 4.70 3.92
CA ASN A 14 14.27 4.46 5.15
C ASN A 14 13.37 4.19 6.36
N ILE A 15 12.04 4.23 6.19
CA ILE A 15 11.07 4.01 7.27
C ILE A 15 10.49 2.61 7.12
N PRO A 16 10.86 1.66 8.00
CA PRO A 16 10.30 0.32 7.98
C PRO A 16 8.82 0.35 8.39
N PHE A 17 7.96 -0.29 7.61
CA PHE A 17 6.51 -0.27 7.88
C PHE A 17 6.17 -0.91 9.23
N PHE A 18 6.90 -1.95 9.65
CA PHE A 18 6.63 -2.65 10.90
C PHE A 18 6.85 -1.81 12.17
N LEU A 19 7.54 -0.67 12.07
CA LEU A 19 7.75 0.29 13.17
C LEU A 19 6.69 1.40 13.17
N CYS A 20 5.78 1.40 12.20
CA CYS A 20 4.79 2.44 12.04
C CYS A 20 3.50 2.11 12.78
N GLN A 21 2.80 3.15 13.22
CA GLN A 21 1.44 3.08 13.72
C GLN A 21 0.48 3.58 12.66
N VAL A 22 -0.49 2.75 12.28
CA VAL A 22 -1.61 3.15 11.41
C VAL A 22 -2.73 3.64 12.29
N VAL A 23 -3.24 4.84 12.01
CA VAL A 23 -4.37 5.45 12.70
C VAL A 23 -5.42 5.82 11.66
N GLU A 24 -6.60 5.26 11.79
CA GLU A 24 -7.77 5.65 11.00
C GLU A 24 -8.65 6.55 11.86
N ASP A 25 -9.22 7.60 11.25
CA ASP A 25 -10.20 8.41 11.96
C ASP A 25 -11.52 7.64 12.21
N LYS A 26 -12.38 8.19 13.07
CA LYS A 26 -13.64 7.54 13.47
C LYS A 26 -14.63 7.37 12.31
N GLU A 27 -14.45 8.07 11.21
CA GLU A 27 -15.31 8.03 10.04
C GLU A 27 -14.70 7.16 8.92
N ASN A 28 -13.55 6.54 9.16
CA ASN A 28 -12.73 5.78 8.21
C ASN A 28 -12.33 6.57 6.95
N GLN A 29 -12.35 7.91 7.02
CA GLN A 29 -12.10 8.79 5.88
C GLN A 29 -10.60 9.01 5.69
N ASP A 30 -9.88 9.36 6.76
CA ASP A 30 -8.43 9.55 6.70
C ASP A 30 -7.67 8.35 7.29
N ILE A 31 -6.57 7.99 6.62
CA ILE A 31 -5.56 7.07 7.15
C ILE A 31 -4.27 7.86 7.36
N ASP A 32 -3.85 8.00 8.62
CA ASP A 32 -2.58 8.61 8.99
C ASP A 32 -1.59 7.51 9.43
N ILE A 33 -0.33 7.61 9.01
CA ILE A 33 0.75 6.72 9.45
C ILE A 33 1.79 7.53 10.24
N TYR A 34 2.09 7.05 11.43
CA TYR A 34 3.05 7.64 12.36
C TYR A 34 4.29 6.77 12.49
N TYR A 35 5.46 7.41 12.57
CA TYR A 35 6.74 6.78 12.86
C TYR A 35 7.43 7.58 13.96
N LEU A 36 7.77 6.91 15.08
CA LEU A 36 8.37 7.55 16.27
C LEU A 36 7.55 8.74 16.82
N GLY A 37 6.22 8.65 16.74
CA GLY A 37 5.29 9.68 17.22
C GLY A 37 5.04 10.83 16.24
N GLU A 38 5.79 10.91 15.15
CA GLU A 38 5.61 11.91 14.10
C GLU A 38 4.77 11.35 12.96
N ARG A 39 3.84 12.16 12.43
CA ARG A 39 3.07 11.76 11.25
C ARG A 39 3.96 11.85 10.02
N VAL A 40 4.20 10.72 9.37
CA VAL A 40 5.10 10.61 8.21
C VAL A 40 4.36 10.37 6.90
N PHE A 41 3.10 9.96 6.99
CA PHE A 41 2.29 9.62 5.83
C PHE A 41 0.81 9.86 6.11
N HIS A 42 0.05 10.19 5.07
CA HIS A 42 -1.40 10.20 5.14
C HIS A 42 -2.00 10.02 3.74
N ASP A 43 -3.22 9.51 3.67
CA ASP A 43 -4.05 9.46 2.47
C ASP A 43 -5.47 9.90 2.83
N TYR A 44 -6.16 10.59 1.92
CA TYR A 44 -7.39 11.33 2.21
C TYR A 44 -8.67 10.62 1.72
N ASP A 45 -9.72 10.77 2.53
CA ASP A 45 -11.16 10.72 2.21
C ASP A 45 -11.62 9.62 1.22
N HIS A 46 -11.62 9.89 -0.09
CA HIS A 46 -12.24 9.04 -1.12
C HIS A 46 -11.27 8.07 -1.82
N VAL A 47 -9.98 8.10 -1.48
CA VAL A 47 -8.96 7.21 -2.04
C VAL A 47 -8.24 6.37 -0.98
N GLY A 48 -8.61 6.53 0.29
CA GLY A 48 -8.02 5.81 1.41
C GLY A 48 -8.16 4.29 1.34
N HIS A 49 -9.16 3.76 0.62
CA HIS A 49 -9.33 2.31 0.44
C HIS A 49 -8.16 1.65 -0.29
N TYR A 50 -7.47 2.35 -1.20
CA TYR A 50 -6.26 1.79 -1.83
C TYR A 50 -5.12 1.63 -0.83
N LEU A 51 -4.92 2.63 0.03
CA LEU A 51 -3.90 2.55 1.08
C LEU A 51 -4.28 1.49 2.12
N ARG A 52 -5.56 1.37 2.48
CA ARG A 52 -6.05 0.33 3.40
C ARG A 52 -5.76 -1.07 2.87
N SER A 53 -6.06 -1.33 1.60
CA SER A 53 -5.71 -2.61 0.94
C SER A 53 -4.21 -2.86 0.92
N ALA A 54 -3.39 -1.84 0.63
CA ALA A 54 -1.93 -1.96 0.66
C ALA A 54 -1.40 -2.29 2.07
N ILE A 55 -1.95 -1.64 3.11
CA ILE A 55 -1.62 -1.88 4.52
C ILE A 55 -1.93 -3.32 4.91
N VAL A 56 -3.12 -3.81 4.58
CA VAL A 56 -3.53 -5.20 4.86
C VAL A 56 -2.56 -6.18 4.19
N LEU A 57 -2.24 -5.98 2.91
CA LEU A 57 -1.25 -6.83 2.20
C LEU A 57 0.14 -6.78 2.83
N PHE A 58 0.59 -5.60 3.28
CA PHE A 58 1.88 -5.45 3.98
C PHE A 58 1.87 -6.15 5.34
N GLN A 59 0.75 -6.12 6.08
CA GLN A 59 0.61 -6.84 7.34
C GLN A 59 0.70 -8.36 7.18
N GLN A 60 0.33 -8.89 6.01
CA GLN A 60 0.45 -10.32 5.66
C GLN A 60 1.89 -10.74 5.27
N ILE A 61 2.83 -9.82 5.11
CA ILE A 61 4.22 -10.16 4.78
C ILE A 61 4.86 -10.92 5.95
N ARG A 62 5.38 -12.12 5.66
CA ARG A 62 6.00 -12.99 6.69
C ARG A 62 7.26 -12.40 7.29
N ASN A 63 8.17 -11.88 6.46
CA ASN A 63 9.40 -11.23 6.92
C ASN A 63 9.21 -9.70 6.94
N ARG A 64 8.65 -9.20 8.05
CA ARG A 64 8.31 -7.78 8.22
C ARG A 64 9.52 -6.84 8.33
N THR A 65 10.71 -7.37 8.64
CA THR A 65 11.96 -6.59 8.77
C THR A 65 12.79 -6.59 7.49
N ALA A 66 12.29 -7.13 6.39
CA ALA A 66 12.99 -7.09 5.12
C ALA A 66 13.10 -5.64 4.61
N ASP A 67 14.23 -5.33 3.98
CA ASP A 67 14.60 -3.99 3.48
C ASP A 67 13.53 -3.33 2.58
N TRP A 68 12.85 -4.12 1.77
CA TRP A 68 11.80 -3.69 0.86
C TRP A 68 10.45 -3.41 1.55
N VAL A 69 10.29 -3.78 2.83
CA VAL A 69 9.04 -3.58 3.60
C VAL A 69 9.07 -2.21 4.28
N ASN A 70 9.03 -1.16 3.45
CA ASN A 70 9.16 0.24 3.84
C ASN A 70 8.00 1.09 3.29
N LEU A 71 7.91 2.35 3.72
CA LEU A 71 6.78 3.23 3.33
C LEU A 71 6.79 3.64 1.85
N GLU A 72 7.96 3.66 1.19
CA GLU A 72 8.03 3.91 -0.25
C GLU A 72 7.33 2.78 -1.02
N ASN A 73 7.65 1.52 -0.71
CA ASN A 73 7.01 0.39 -1.37
C ASN A 73 5.55 0.20 -0.98
N LEU A 74 5.15 0.62 0.24
CA LEU A 74 3.74 0.68 0.62
C LEU A 74 2.97 1.63 -0.31
N TRP A 75 3.53 2.81 -0.56
CA TRP A 75 2.94 3.77 -1.50
C TRP A 75 2.88 3.24 -2.92
N THR A 76 3.96 2.62 -3.39
CA THR A 76 4.00 1.98 -4.71
C THR A 76 2.92 0.91 -4.84
N LEU A 77 2.72 0.05 -3.83
CA LEU A 77 1.64 -0.94 -3.85
C LEU A 77 0.25 -0.28 -3.86
N ARG A 78 0.06 0.77 -3.07
CA ARG A 78 -1.17 1.57 -3.09
C ARG A 78 -1.44 2.14 -4.48
N ASN A 79 -0.43 2.62 -5.19
CA ASN A 79 -0.56 3.09 -6.57
C ASN A 79 -0.89 1.92 -7.51
N CYS A 80 -0.23 0.77 -7.38
CA CYS A 80 -0.58 -0.43 -8.17
C CYS A 80 -2.07 -0.79 -8.03
N ILE A 81 -2.60 -0.76 -6.80
CA ILE A 81 -4.02 -1.03 -6.54
C ILE A 81 -4.90 0.05 -7.19
N ARG A 82 -4.54 1.34 -7.06
CA ARG A 82 -5.27 2.44 -7.69
C ARG A 82 -5.33 2.26 -9.20
N GLU A 83 -4.18 2.06 -9.86
CA GLU A 83 -4.10 1.92 -11.32
C GLU A 83 -4.91 0.69 -11.77
N ASN A 84 -4.78 -0.44 -11.06
CA ASN A 84 -5.56 -1.63 -11.38
C ASN A 84 -7.07 -1.37 -11.36
N TYR A 85 -7.54 -0.71 -10.30
CA TYR A 85 -8.96 -0.43 -10.10
C TYR A 85 -9.47 0.64 -11.08
N ASN A 86 -8.80 1.79 -11.17
CA ASN A 86 -9.28 2.93 -11.94
C ASN A 86 -9.19 2.72 -13.45
N HIS A 87 -8.17 2.00 -13.92
CA HIS A 87 -7.97 1.79 -15.35
C HIS A 87 -8.47 0.41 -15.82
N GLY A 88 -8.98 -0.42 -14.91
CA GLY A 88 -9.51 -1.75 -15.23
C GLY A 88 -8.43 -2.69 -15.78
N ILE A 89 -7.23 -2.69 -15.18
CA ILE A 89 -6.07 -3.46 -15.68
C ILE A 89 -6.30 -4.97 -15.58
N GLY A 90 -7.00 -5.42 -14.54
CA GLY A 90 -7.42 -6.82 -14.36
C GLY A 90 -6.31 -7.73 -13.82
N VAL A 91 -5.49 -7.25 -12.88
CA VAL A 91 -4.42 -8.02 -12.22
C VAL A 91 -4.73 -8.36 -10.76
N ASP A 92 -6.00 -8.39 -10.35
CA ASP A 92 -6.44 -8.64 -8.97
C ASP A 92 -5.87 -9.93 -8.37
N ALA A 93 -5.91 -11.04 -9.12
CA ALA A 93 -5.35 -12.33 -8.67
C ALA A 93 -3.84 -12.23 -8.37
N LEU A 94 -3.10 -11.38 -9.09
CA LEU A 94 -1.68 -11.15 -8.84
C LEU A 94 -1.44 -10.29 -7.59
N ILE A 95 -2.34 -9.35 -7.31
CA ILE A 95 -2.27 -8.45 -6.15
C ILE A 95 -2.65 -9.22 -4.86
N TYR A 96 -3.85 -9.81 -4.85
CA TYR A 96 -4.49 -10.39 -3.67
C TYR A 96 -4.28 -11.91 -3.51
N GLY A 97 -4.02 -12.62 -4.61
CA GLY A 97 -4.02 -14.07 -4.68
C GLY A 97 -5.24 -14.61 -5.43
N GLU A 98 -5.11 -15.78 -6.04
CA GLU A 98 -6.16 -16.45 -6.82
C GLU A 98 -7.40 -16.79 -5.97
N ASP A 99 -7.19 -17.08 -4.69
CA ASP A 99 -8.23 -17.57 -3.78
C ASP A 99 -8.91 -16.46 -2.95
N PHE A 100 -8.53 -15.19 -3.15
CA PHE A 100 -9.10 -14.09 -2.36
C PHE A 100 -10.54 -13.82 -2.77
N ASP A 101 -11.48 -14.01 -1.84
CA ASP A 101 -12.92 -13.86 -2.06
C ASP A 101 -13.43 -12.41 -1.96
N GLY A 102 -12.55 -11.46 -1.62
CA GLY A 102 -12.90 -10.05 -1.43
C GLY A 102 -13.24 -9.66 0.00
N GLU A 103 -13.42 -10.62 0.91
CA GLU A 103 -13.89 -10.38 2.28
C GLU A 103 -12.96 -11.02 3.34
N ASN A 104 -12.63 -12.30 3.17
CA ASN A 104 -11.86 -13.07 4.12
C ASN A 104 -10.37 -12.82 3.94
N LEU A 105 -9.79 -12.01 4.83
CA LEU A 105 -8.36 -11.67 4.80
C LEU A 105 -7.43 -12.88 4.94
N ASP A 106 -7.89 -13.99 5.51
CA ASP A 106 -7.08 -15.22 5.63
C ASP A 106 -6.87 -15.93 4.28
N THR A 107 -7.68 -15.60 3.27
CA THR A 107 -7.53 -16.11 1.90
C THR A 107 -6.53 -15.31 1.06
N LEU A 108 -6.04 -14.18 1.59
CA LEU A 108 -4.97 -13.42 0.95
C LEU A 108 -3.70 -14.26 0.86
N THR A 109 -3.14 -14.37 -0.35
CA THR A 109 -1.82 -14.97 -0.50
C THR A 109 -0.78 -13.99 0.04
N PRO A 110 0.11 -14.35 0.98
CA PRO A 110 1.13 -13.45 1.51
C PRO A 110 1.99 -12.80 0.44
N LEU A 111 2.19 -11.48 0.53
CA LEU A 111 2.98 -10.73 -0.44
C LEU A 111 4.48 -11.06 -0.30
N THR A 112 5.13 -11.29 -1.43
CA THR A 112 6.59 -11.48 -1.50
C THR A 112 7.20 -10.37 -2.36
N LYS A 113 8.50 -10.09 -2.16
CA LYS A 113 9.23 -9.09 -2.97
C LYS A 113 9.09 -9.36 -4.47
N LYS A 114 9.30 -10.62 -4.88
CA LYS A 114 9.16 -11.05 -6.27
C LYS A 114 7.75 -10.79 -6.82
N ARG A 115 6.70 -11.08 -6.04
CA ARG A 115 5.31 -10.82 -6.47
C ARG A 115 5.05 -9.31 -6.58
N PHE A 116 5.50 -8.52 -5.61
CA PHE A 116 5.42 -7.06 -5.65
C PHE A 116 6.08 -6.46 -6.91
N GLU A 117 7.32 -6.86 -7.20
CA GLU A 117 8.04 -6.45 -8.42
C GLU A 117 7.29 -6.89 -9.70
N THR A 118 6.70 -8.08 -9.68
CA THR A 118 5.89 -8.61 -10.80
C THR A 118 4.62 -7.78 -11.02
N ILE A 119 3.91 -7.39 -9.95
CA ILE A 119 2.74 -6.49 -10.02
C ILE A 119 3.13 -5.18 -10.70
N CYS A 120 4.17 -4.52 -10.20
CA CYS A 120 4.63 -3.23 -10.73
C CYS A 120 4.97 -3.35 -12.22
N LYS A 121 5.72 -4.39 -12.59
CA LYS A 121 6.09 -4.65 -13.98
C LYS A 121 4.86 -4.88 -14.85
N ARG A 122 3.93 -5.75 -14.42
CA ARG A 122 2.76 -6.15 -15.21
C ARG A 122 1.82 -4.97 -15.46
N ILE A 123 1.63 -4.12 -14.46
CA ILE A 123 0.85 -2.88 -14.60
C ILE A 123 1.48 -1.96 -15.65
N LYS A 124 2.80 -1.69 -15.59
CA LYS A 124 3.49 -0.85 -16.61
C LYS A 124 3.45 -1.43 -18.02
N GLU A 125 3.44 -2.77 -18.15
CA GLU A 125 3.30 -3.45 -19.45
C GLU A 125 1.90 -3.28 -20.05
N LEU A 126 0.87 -3.34 -19.21
CA LEU A 126 -0.54 -3.25 -19.63
C LEU A 126 -0.98 -1.80 -19.82
N ASP A 127 -0.46 -0.89 -19.01
CA ASP A 127 -0.69 0.54 -19.10
C ASP A 127 0.64 1.31 -18.96
N LYS A 128 1.14 1.80 -20.11
CA LYS A 128 2.36 2.58 -20.19
C LYS A 128 2.26 3.97 -19.53
N TYR A 129 1.05 4.43 -19.21
CA TYR A 129 0.81 5.70 -18.52
C TYR A 129 0.59 5.51 -17.01
N ALA A 130 0.62 4.27 -16.52
CA ALA A 130 0.42 3.98 -15.10
C ALA A 130 1.43 4.75 -14.23
N THR A 131 0.92 5.43 -13.21
CA THR A 131 1.74 6.28 -12.32
C THR A 131 2.11 5.53 -11.04
N ILE A 132 3.13 4.68 -11.17
CA ILE A 132 3.68 3.78 -10.12
C ILE A 132 5.18 3.96 -9.92
#